data_AF-A0A935ZBZ7-F1
#
_entry.id   AF-A0A935ZBZ7-F1
#
_cell.length_a   1.000
_cell.length_b   1.000
_cell.length_c   1.000
_cell.angle_alpha   90.00
_cell.angle_beta   90.00
_cell.angle_gamma   90.00
#
_symmetry.space_group_name_H-M   'P 1'
#
loop_
_entity.id
_entity.type
_entity.pdbx_description
1 polymer ?
#
loop_
_entity_poly.entity_id
_entity_poly.type
_entity_poly.pdbx_seq_one_letter_code
_entity_poly.pdbx_strand_id
1 'polypeptide(L)'
;MVRKALRAGTFSSSVLVLSMLASCKSPPSPPAETVPSTPSAPVSVAASAPPPTVAGPCEGAPCEVFPSAEAAVQKLLDTKPRIMAFGESHAQKDGPKLPSTTKRFTEGMLPLFKGKATDLLIELWVANGSCGKATEQKVATQQKAVAAPQAETNQNEFVTLGNVAKGLGVRPHVLVPPCDEYAKILDAGAGDVDAMLQMIARLTANDMRTFLEKTEGKESLLLAYGGALHNDVTPKKGHEAWSFGPEMEKKLGAKYMEIDLVAPEGIRDTPAWQGLAWYGKYKPERHTQGAVLMTLGPSSYAVFLPKSAPVP
;
A
#
# COMPACT_ATOMS: atom_id res chain seq x y z
N MET A 1 -50.50 -16.25 1.64
CA MET A 1 -51.18 -15.04 1.13
C MET A 1 -50.95 -13.97 2.19
N VAL A 2 -50.23 -12.86 1.99
CA VAL A 2 -50.35 -11.81 0.97
C VAL A 2 -48.98 -11.13 0.81
N ARG A 3 -48.59 -10.88 -0.44
CA ARG A 3 -47.39 -10.12 -0.86
C ARG A 3 -47.57 -8.63 -0.54
N LYS A 4 -46.50 -7.93 -0.18
CA LYS A 4 -46.40 -6.48 -0.45
C LYS A 4 -44.99 -6.14 -0.93
N ALA A 5 -44.98 -5.50 -2.10
CA ALA A 5 -43.86 -5.28 -2.98
C ALA A 5 -42.98 -4.10 -2.53
N LEU A 6 -41.66 -4.25 -2.70
CA LEU A 6 -40.74 -3.11 -2.77
C LEU A 6 -40.96 -2.36 -4.09
N ARG A 7 -41.20 -1.05 -4.00
CA ARG A 7 -41.17 -0.14 -5.14
C ARG A 7 -39.72 0.30 -5.39
N ALA A 8 -39.29 0.11 -6.64
CA ALA A 8 -38.09 0.68 -7.20
C ALA A 8 -38.25 2.21 -7.35
N GLY A 9 -37.27 2.96 -6.85
CA GLY A 9 -37.11 4.39 -7.11
C GLY A 9 -36.15 4.60 -8.27
N THR A 10 -36.70 4.90 -9.43
CA THR A 10 -36.02 5.48 -10.60
C THR A 10 -35.53 6.90 -10.27
N PHE A 11 -34.26 7.22 -10.49
CA PHE A 11 -33.81 8.61 -10.63
C PHE A 11 -33.53 8.91 -12.10
N SER A 12 -34.23 9.95 -12.54
CA SER A 12 -34.34 10.44 -13.90
C SER A 12 -33.05 11.09 -14.38
N SER A 13 -32.79 10.90 -15.68
CA SER A 13 -31.79 11.62 -16.44
C SER A 13 -32.03 13.13 -16.43
N SER A 14 -30.95 13.90 -16.41
CA SER A 14 -30.90 15.21 -17.05
C SER A 14 -29.50 15.40 -17.63
N VAL A 15 -29.47 15.31 -18.95
CA VAL A 15 -28.39 15.70 -19.85
C VAL A 15 -28.27 17.22 -19.82
N LEU A 16 -27.06 17.75 -19.66
CA LEU A 16 -26.73 19.07 -20.18
C LEU A 16 -25.44 18.97 -20.99
N VAL A 17 -25.61 19.07 -22.30
CA VAL A 17 -24.55 19.25 -23.30
C VAL A 17 -24.17 20.73 -23.28
N LEU A 18 -22.86 21.02 -23.18
CA LEU A 18 -22.33 22.31 -23.58
C LEU A 18 -21.11 22.09 -24.48
N SER A 19 -21.34 22.22 -25.78
CA SER A 19 -20.32 22.27 -26.82
C SER A 19 -19.65 23.65 -26.81
N MET A 20 -18.33 23.70 -26.78
CA MET A 20 -17.57 24.84 -27.28
C MET A 20 -16.56 24.37 -28.32
N LEU A 21 -16.80 24.79 -29.55
CA LEU A 21 -15.91 24.70 -30.69
C LEU A 21 -14.86 25.81 -30.57
N ALA A 22 -13.58 25.45 -30.56
CA ALA A 22 -12.49 26.37 -30.86
C ALA A 22 -11.59 25.71 -31.92
N SER A 23 -11.79 26.11 -33.17
CA SER A 23 -10.89 25.81 -34.28
C SER A 23 -9.61 26.63 -34.14
N CYS A 24 -8.48 25.97 -33.91
CA CYS A 24 -7.16 26.55 -34.19
C CYS A 24 -6.69 26.06 -35.57
N LYS A 25 -6.59 27.01 -36.49
CA LYS A 25 -6.16 26.85 -37.87
C LYS A 25 -4.64 27.05 -37.91
N SER A 26 -3.87 25.98 -38.11
CA SER A 26 -2.41 26.07 -38.26
C SER A 26 -2.03 26.65 -39.64
N PRO A 27 -1.00 27.51 -39.72
CA PRO A 27 -0.46 27.99 -40.99
C PRO A 27 0.38 26.90 -41.71
N PRO A 28 0.48 26.96 -43.05
CA PRO A 28 1.22 25.99 -43.84
C PRO A 28 2.75 26.12 -43.68
N SER A 29 3.43 24.98 -43.63
CA SER A 29 4.90 24.88 -43.67
C SER A 29 5.46 25.27 -45.04
N PRO A 30 6.65 25.91 -45.10
CA PRO A 30 7.34 26.17 -46.35
C PRO A 30 7.95 24.88 -46.96
N PRO A 31 8.16 24.86 -48.29
CA PRO A 31 8.73 23.70 -48.98
C PRO A 31 10.20 23.47 -48.62
N ALA A 32 10.59 22.20 -48.63
CA ALA A 32 11.95 21.74 -48.40
C ALA A 32 12.88 22.15 -49.56
N GLU A 33 13.95 22.88 -49.24
CA GLU A 33 15.10 23.07 -50.13
C GLU A 33 15.93 21.78 -50.17
N THR A 34 16.07 21.23 -51.38
CA THR A 34 17.00 20.15 -51.70
C THR A 34 18.43 20.68 -51.74
N VAL A 35 19.25 20.27 -50.77
CA VAL A 35 20.70 20.48 -50.79
C VAL A 35 21.38 19.32 -51.54
N PRO A 36 22.34 19.59 -52.44
CA PRO A 36 23.04 18.54 -53.18
C PRO A 36 23.96 17.71 -52.27
N SER A 37 23.92 16.39 -52.47
CA SER A 37 24.71 15.41 -51.72
C SER A 37 26.16 15.35 -52.24
N THR A 38 27.11 15.77 -51.40
CA THR A 38 28.55 15.53 -51.61
C THR A 38 28.89 14.10 -51.15
N PRO A 39 29.73 13.33 -51.87
CA PRO A 39 30.10 11.99 -51.43
C PRO A 39 31.09 12.06 -50.26
N SER A 40 30.66 11.60 -49.09
CA SER A 40 31.54 11.41 -47.93
C SER A 40 32.38 10.14 -48.09
N ALA A 41 33.69 10.29 -47.85
CA ALA A 41 34.64 9.19 -47.71
C ALA A 41 34.22 8.22 -46.60
N PRO A 42 34.61 6.92 -46.67
CA PRO A 42 34.25 5.94 -45.67
C PRO A 42 34.91 6.28 -44.33
N VAL A 43 34.13 6.79 -43.39
CA VAL A 43 34.53 6.92 -41.99
C VAL A 43 34.49 5.52 -41.38
N SER A 44 35.68 5.03 -41.00
CA SER A 44 35.84 3.81 -40.21
C SER A 44 34.94 3.90 -38.98
N VAL A 45 33.92 3.06 -38.92
CA VAL A 45 32.99 2.97 -37.79
C VAL A 45 33.76 2.33 -36.65
N ALA A 46 34.40 3.17 -35.82
CA ALA A 46 34.88 2.73 -34.52
C ALA A 46 33.69 2.16 -33.77
N ALA A 47 33.77 0.87 -33.41
CA ALA A 47 32.77 0.19 -32.61
C ALA A 47 32.49 1.02 -31.36
N SER A 48 31.31 1.65 -31.30
CA SER A 48 30.88 2.39 -30.14
C SER A 48 30.81 1.40 -28.98
N ALA A 49 31.54 1.70 -27.91
CA ALA A 49 31.42 0.97 -26.66
C ALA A 49 29.92 0.91 -26.28
N PRO A 50 29.44 -0.24 -25.75
CA PRO A 50 28.06 -0.35 -25.31
C PRO A 50 27.76 0.80 -24.34
N PRO A 51 26.58 1.45 -24.45
CA PRO A 51 26.20 2.50 -23.52
C PRO A 51 26.33 1.96 -22.09
N PRO A 52 26.80 2.77 -21.12
CA PRO A 52 26.87 2.34 -19.74
C PRO A 52 25.50 1.82 -19.33
N THR A 53 25.44 0.58 -18.85
CA THR A 53 24.25 0.01 -18.21
C THR A 53 23.82 0.98 -17.12
N VAL A 54 22.73 1.70 -17.38
CA VAL A 54 22.17 2.64 -16.40
C VAL A 54 21.83 1.82 -15.17
N ALA A 55 22.48 2.16 -14.04
CA ALA A 55 22.22 1.48 -12.78
C ALA A 55 20.74 1.59 -12.43
N GLY A 56 20.11 0.46 -12.09
CA GLY A 56 18.69 0.38 -11.76
C GLY A 56 18.32 1.15 -10.48
N PRO A 57 17.03 1.18 -10.13
CA PRO A 57 16.48 1.92 -8.98
C PRO A 57 16.88 1.33 -7.61
N CYS A 58 17.64 0.23 -7.58
CA CYS A 58 18.06 -0.43 -6.35
C CYS A 58 19.56 -0.69 -6.33
N GLU A 59 20.12 -0.62 -5.13
CA GLU A 59 21.54 -0.86 -4.85
C GLU A 59 21.65 -1.88 -3.71
N GLY A 60 22.41 -2.95 -3.94
CA GLY A 60 22.59 -4.01 -2.93
C GLY A 60 21.33 -4.82 -2.62
N ALA A 61 20.36 -4.88 -3.55
CA ALA A 61 19.22 -5.79 -3.53
C ALA A 61 18.72 -6.10 -4.95
N PRO A 62 18.20 -7.32 -5.21
CA PRO A 62 17.51 -7.63 -6.46
C PRO A 62 16.30 -6.74 -6.66
N CYS A 63 16.12 -6.22 -7.88
CA CYS A 63 14.95 -5.45 -8.24
C CYS A 63 14.48 -5.72 -9.67
N GLU A 64 13.17 -5.61 -9.86
CA GLU A 64 12.50 -5.74 -11.15
C GLU A 64 11.61 -4.53 -11.36
N VAL A 65 11.58 -4.00 -12.59
CA VAL A 65 10.71 -2.87 -12.97
C VAL A 65 9.50 -3.41 -13.71
N PHE A 66 8.32 -2.97 -13.29
CA PHE A 66 7.03 -3.37 -13.84
C PHE A 66 6.32 -2.16 -14.46
N PRO A 67 5.45 -2.37 -15.46
CA PRO A 67 4.67 -1.28 -16.04
C PRO A 67 3.71 -0.63 -15.03
N SER A 68 3.29 -1.37 -13.99
CA SER A 68 2.39 -0.86 -12.95
C SER A 68 2.60 -1.58 -11.61
N ALA A 69 2.05 -1.01 -10.53
CA ALA A 69 2.11 -1.63 -9.20
C ALA A 69 1.32 -2.95 -9.17
N GLU A 70 0.22 -3.02 -9.89
CA GLU A 70 -0.61 -4.21 -10.05
C GLU A 70 0.18 -5.36 -10.67
N ALA A 71 1.01 -5.09 -11.68
CA ALA A 71 1.85 -6.12 -12.29
C ALA A 71 2.92 -6.65 -11.32
N ALA A 72 3.51 -5.77 -10.50
CA ALA A 72 4.45 -6.17 -9.45
C ALA A 72 3.76 -7.03 -8.37
N VAL A 73 2.57 -6.63 -7.91
CA VAL A 73 1.79 -7.40 -6.92
C VAL A 73 1.28 -8.72 -7.51
N GLN A 74 0.88 -8.75 -8.79
CA GLN A 74 0.47 -9.97 -9.47
C GLN A 74 1.61 -10.99 -9.51
N LYS A 75 2.84 -10.55 -9.77
CA LYS A 75 4.02 -11.42 -9.73
C LYS A 75 4.20 -12.11 -8.37
N LEU A 76 3.99 -11.38 -7.27
CA LEU A 76 4.03 -11.96 -5.92
C LEU A 76 2.85 -12.91 -5.67
N LEU A 77 1.65 -12.51 -6.09
CA LEU A 77 0.43 -13.32 -5.98
C LEU A 77 0.54 -14.66 -6.72
N ASP A 78 1.24 -14.71 -7.85
CA ASP A 78 1.46 -15.93 -8.65
C ASP A 78 2.26 -17.01 -7.93
N THR A 79 2.98 -16.66 -6.86
CA THR A 79 3.66 -17.62 -5.96
C THR A 79 2.69 -18.37 -5.03
N LYS A 80 1.41 -17.99 -5.07
CA LYS A 80 0.30 -18.55 -4.26
C LYS A 80 0.58 -18.47 -2.76
N PRO A 81 0.77 -17.26 -2.19
CA PRO A 81 0.91 -17.09 -0.75
C PRO A 81 -0.39 -17.47 -0.03
N ARG A 82 -0.29 -17.78 1.27
CA ARG A 82 -1.45 -17.93 2.17
C ARG A 82 -1.82 -16.61 2.85
N ILE A 83 -0.81 -15.77 3.11
CA ILE A 83 -0.99 -14.42 3.65
C ILE A 83 -0.16 -13.44 2.80
N MET A 84 -0.78 -12.34 2.37
CA MET A 84 -0.09 -11.15 1.90
C MET A 84 -0.40 -9.99 2.86
N ALA A 85 0.61 -9.55 3.59
CA ALA A 85 0.54 -8.44 4.53
C ALA A 85 1.14 -7.18 3.88
N PHE A 86 0.28 -6.19 3.63
CA PHE A 86 0.65 -4.93 3.02
C PHE A 86 0.88 -3.87 4.09
N GLY A 87 2.09 -3.35 4.09
CA GLY A 87 2.55 -2.26 4.94
C GLY A 87 2.62 -0.95 4.17
N GLU A 88 2.25 0.18 4.77
CA GLU A 88 2.42 1.49 4.18
C GLU A 88 2.83 2.54 5.21
N SER A 89 3.35 3.68 4.73
CA SER A 89 3.48 4.88 5.56
C SER A 89 2.17 5.67 5.51
N HIS A 90 1.44 5.73 6.62
CA HIS A 90 0.19 6.50 6.69
C HIS A 90 0.32 7.90 6.08
N ALA A 91 -0.71 8.31 5.34
CA ALA A 91 -0.76 9.63 4.74
C ALA A 91 -0.52 10.71 5.80
N GLN A 92 0.44 11.60 5.56
CA GLN A 92 0.83 12.66 6.48
C GLN A 92 0.09 13.96 6.14
N LYS A 93 -0.23 14.77 7.16
CA LYS A 93 -0.91 16.07 7.00
C LYS A 93 -0.15 17.01 6.05
N ASP A 94 1.17 17.03 6.21
CA ASP A 94 2.09 17.84 5.39
C ASP A 94 2.71 16.99 4.26
N GLY A 95 2.02 15.94 3.83
CA GLY A 95 2.44 15.07 2.73
C GLY A 95 2.18 15.69 1.36
N PRO A 96 2.67 15.05 0.28
CA PRO A 96 2.34 15.46 -1.08
C PRO A 96 0.82 15.39 -1.30
N LYS A 97 0.27 16.35 -2.04
CA LYS A 97 -1.16 16.39 -2.42
C LYS A 97 -1.45 15.45 -3.58
N LEU A 98 -1.19 14.16 -3.37
CA LEU A 98 -1.35 13.09 -4.35
C LEU A 98 -2.22 11.98 -3.73
N PRO A 99 -2.81 11.09 -4.56
CA PRO A 99 -3.44 9.88 -4.05
C PRO A 99 -2.51 9.15 -3.08
N SER A 100 -2.98 8.85 -1.88
CA SER A 100 -2.24 8.10 -0.86
C SER A 100 -1.93 6.67 -1.34
N THR A 101 -1.01 6.00 -0.64
CA THR A 101 -0.76 4.57 -0.84
C THR A 101 -2.04 3.76 -0.68
N THR A 102 -2.84 4.04 0.36
CA THR A 102 -4.13 3.38 0.63
C THR A 102 -5.14 3.58 -0.48
N LYS A 103 -5.25 4.80 -1.03
CA LYS A 103 -6.12 5.05 -2.19
C LYS A 103 -5.66 4.26 -3.41
N ARG A 104 -4.36 4.29 -3.73
CA ARG A 104 -3.78 3.55 -4.88
C ARG A 104 -3.95 2.04 -4.73
N PHE A 105 -3.76 1.51 -3.52
CA PHE A 105 -4.02 0.09 -3.22
C PHE A 105 -5.48 -0.26 -3.41
N THR A 106 -6.38 0.53 -2.84
CA THR A 106 -7.83 0.29 -2.89
C THR A 106 -8.35 0.28 -4.33
N GLU A 107 -7.90 1.22 -5.16
CA GLU A 107 -8.41 1.40 -6.53
C GLU A 107 -7.71 0.50 -7.55
N GLY A 108 -6.39 0.30 -7.42
CA GLY A 108 -5.59 -0.42 -8.41
C GLY A 108 -5.33 -1.88 -8.06
N MET A 109 -4.82 -2.13 -6.85
CA MET A 109 -4.26 -3.44 -6.46
C MET A 109 -5.29 -4.39 -5.83
N LEU A 110 -6.19 -3.87 -4.98
CA LEU A 110 -7.20 -4.68 -4.30
C LEU A 110 -8.08 -5.53 -5.26
N PRO A 111 -8.48 -5.03 -6.47
CA PRO A 111 -9.21 -5.83 -7.44
C PRO A 111 -8.53 -7.14 -7.87
N LEU A 112 -7.19 -7.24 -7.80
CA LEU A 112 -6.45 -8.45 -8.14
C LEU A 112 -6.84 -9.65 -7.28
N PHE A 113 -7.33 -9.39 -6.06
CA PHE A 113 -7.67 -10.43 -5.08
C PHE A 113 -9.11 -10.91 -5.18
N LYS A 114 -9.92 -10.34 -6.09
CA LYS A 114 -11.31 -10.78 -6.31
C LYS A 114 -11.35 -12.27 -6.67
N GLY A 115 -12.12 -13.04 -5.90
CA GLY A 115 -12.24 -14.49 -6.07
C GLY A 115 -11.02 -15.30 -5.62
N LYS A 116 -10.03 -14.66 -4.98
CA LYS A 116 -8.82 -15.31 -4.44
C LYS A 116 -8.70 -15.12 -2.92
N ALA A 117 -8.87 -13.89 -2.45
CA ALA A 117 -8.86 -13.57 -1.03
C ALA A 117 -10.25 -13.77 -0.41
N THR A 118 -10.29 -14.31 0.80
CA THR A 118 -11.55 -14.47 1.56
C THR A 118 -11.74 -13.39 2.61
N ASP A 119 -10.64 -12.90 3.19
CA ASP A 119 -10.65 -12.01 4.35
C ASP A 119 -9.54 -10.96 4.20
N LEU A 120 -9.84 -9.73 4.63
CA LEU A 120 -8.91 -8.61 4.73
C LEU A 120 -8.96 -8.05 6.14
N LEU A 121 -7.88 -8.15 6.90
CA LEU A 121 -7.75 -7.45 8.17
C LEU A 121 -7.13 -6.08 7.93
N ILE A 122 -7.81 -5.05 8.42
CA ILE A 122 -7.41 -3.67 8.28
C ILE A 122 -6.91 -3.20 9.65
N GLU A 123 -5.74 -2.57 9.68
CA GLU A 123 -5.20 -1.90 10.87
C GLU A 123 -6.00 -0.62 11.18
N LEU A 124 -7.25 -0.85 11.55
CA LEU A 124 -8.16 0.11 12.11
C LEU A 124 -8.75 -0.61 13.31
N TRP A 125 -8.59 -0.07 14.50
CA TRP A 125 -9.31 -0.60 15.64
C TRP A 125 -10.62 0.15 15.85
N VAL A 126 -11.59 -0.54 16.44
CA VAL A 126 -12.87 0.07 16.84
C VAL A 126 -13.17 -0.26 18.29
N ALA A 127 -13.60 0.77 19.02
CA ALA A 127 -14.20 0.59 20.33
C ALA A 127 -15.60 -0.01 20.16
N ASN A 128 -15.91 -1.08 20.90
CA ASN A 128 -17.21 -1.77 20.81
C ASN A 128 -18.13 -1.48 22.00
N GLY A 129 -17.70 -0.65 22.96
CA GLY A 129 -18.45 -0.28 24.15
C GLY A 129 -18.38 -1.29 25.30
N SER A 130 -17.77 -2.47 25.09
CA SER A 130 -17.72 -3.55 26.07
C SER A 130 -16.88 -3.22 27.31
N CYS A 131 -15.95 -2.26 27.20
CA CYS A 131 -15.03 -1.87 28.26
C CYS A 131 -15.45 -0.60 29.00
N GLY A 132 -16.64 -0.08 28.67
CA GLY A 132 -17.18 1.16 29.20
C GLY A 132 -16.67 2.39 28.44
N LYS A 133 -17.62 3.27 28.10
CA LYS A 133 -17.37 4.48 27.29
C LYS A 133 -16.26 5.37 27.85
N ALA A 134 -16.16 5.51 29.18
CA ALA A 134 -15.14 6.35 29.81
C ALA A 134 -13.71 5.82 29.58
N THR A 135 -13.50 4.51 29.74
CA THR A 135 -12.20 3.85 29.51
C THR A 135 -11.77 3.99 28.06
N GLU A 136 -12.65 3.65 27.12
CA GLU A 136 -12.37 3.71 25.69
C GLU A 136 -12.10 5.15 25.22
N GLN A 137 -12.87 6.13 25.72
CA GLN A 137 -12.64 7.55 25.42
C GLN A 137 -11.34 8.09 26.01
N LYS A 138 -10.92 7.59 27.18
CA LYS A 138 -9.64 7.99 27.79
C LYS A 138 -8.47 7.53 26.93
N VAL A 139 -8.46 6.27 26.50
CA VAL A 139 -7.45 5.76 25.55
C VAL A 139 -7.49 6.53 24.23
N ALA A 140 -8.69 6.72 23.64
CA ALA A 140 -8.82 7.49 22.41
C ALA A 140 -8.28 8.92 22.54
N THR A 141 -8.39 9.53 23.72
CA THR A 141 -7.85 10.87 23.98
C THR A 141 -6.33 10.87 24.12
N GLN A 142 -5.75 9.90 24.85
CA GLN A 142 -4.29 9.76 24.99
C GLN A 142 -3.63 9.56 23.62
N GLN A 143 -4.23 8.72 22.77
CA GLN A 143 -3.65 8.38 21.46
C GLN A 143 -3.86 9.44 20.36
N LYS A 144 -4.53 10.57 20.66
CA LYS A 144 -4.68 11.66 19.66
C LYS A 144 -3.35 12.18 19.15
N ALA A 145 -2.32 12.20 19.99
CA ALA A 145 -0.99 12.66 19.59
C ALA A 145 -0.37 11.78 18.50
N VAL A 146 -0.65 10.48 18.50
CA VAL A 146 -0.16 9.54 17.49
C VAL A 146 -0.80 9.77 16.12
N ALA A 147 -2.10 10.13 16.11
CA ALA A 147 -2.83 10.44 14.88
C ALA A 147 -2.63 11.89 14.39
N ALA A 148 -2.19 12.81 15.26
CA ALA A 148 -2.02 14.23 14.95
C ALA A 148 -1.18 14.56 13.69
N PRO A 149 -0.08 13.85 13.36
CA PRO A 149 0.68 14.12 12.14
C PRO A 149 0.05 13.52 10.88
N GLN A 150 -0.95 12.65 11.01
CA GLN A 150 -1.61 12.00 9.88
C GLN A 150 -2.59 12.96 9.19
N ALA A 151 -2.84 12.72 7.91
CA ALA A 151 -3.84 13.44 7.14
C ALA A 151 -5.23 13.18 7.75
N GLU A 152 -6.08 14.22 7.77
CA GLU A 152 -7.46 14.12 8.31
C GLU A 152 -8.29 13.06 7.61
N THR A 153 -7.97 12.76 6.35
CA THR A 153 -8.65 11.74 5.54
C THR A 153 -8.15 10.33 5.76
N ASN A 154 -7.04 10.11 6.48
CA ASN A 154 -6.36 8.81 6.56
C ASN A 154 -7.31 7.69 7.03
N GLN A 155 -8.02 7.89 8.15
CA GLN A 155 -8.96 6.88 8.65
C GLN A 155 -10.13 6.61 7.69
N ASN A 156 -10.60 7.64 6.97
CA ASN A 156 -11.67 7.49 5.99
C ASN A 156 -11.24 6.63 4.80
N GLU A 157 -9.96 6.64 4.45
CA GLU A 157 -9.43 5.78 3.39
C GLU A 157 -9.40 4.31 3.81
N PHE A 158 -9.11 4.01 5.09
CA PHE A 158 -9.19 2.64 5.63
C PHE A 158 -10.64 2.14 5.68
N VAL A 159 -11.60 3.01 6.00
CA VAL A 159 -13.04 2.69 5.90
C VAL A 159 -13.45 2.43 4.44
N THR A 160 -12.95 3.25 3.52
CA THR A 160 -13.20 3.09 2.08
C THR A 160 -12.62 1.78 1.56
N LEU A 161 -11.40 1.43 1.97
CA LEU A 161 -10.77 0.15 1.69
C LEU A 161 -11.65 -1.03 2.09
N GLY A 162 -12.20 -1.01 3.31
CA GLY A 162 -13.10 -2.04 3.80
C GLY A 162 -14.39 -2.16 2.96
N ASN A 163 -14.98 -1.03 2.57
CA ASN A 163 -16.18 -1.01 1.72
C ASN A 163 -15.91 -1.58 0.32
N VAL A 164 -14.79 -1.22 -0.30
CA VAL A 164 -14.40 -1.75 -1.62
C VAL A 164 -14.10 -3.25 -1.52
N ALA A 165 -13.37 -3.70 -0.49
CA ALA A 165 -13.09 -5.11 -0.26
C ALA A 165 -14.39 -5.94 -0.16
N LYS A 166 -15.36 -5.45 0.60
CA LYS A 166 -16.69 -6.06 0.71
C LYS A 166 -17.39 -6.15 -0.64
N GLY A 167 -17.32 -5.10 -1.46
CA GLY A 167 -17.87 -5.08 -2.83
C GLY A 167 -17.23 -6.11 -3.76
N LEU A 168 -15.98 -6.49 -3.50
CA LEU A 168 -15.24 -7.53 -4.23
C LEU A 168 -15.45 -8.95 -3.67
N GLY A 169 -16.26 -9.10 -2.61
CA GLY A 169 -16.49 -10.38 -1.94
C GLY A 169 -15.41 -10.77 -0.94
N VAL A 170 -14.49 -9.87 -0.61
CA VAL A 170 -13.48 -10.06 0.44
C VAL A 170 -14.06 -9.51 1.75
N ARG A 171 -14.07 -10.31 2.83
CA ARG A 171 -14.64 -9.87 4.10
C ARG A 171 -13.67 -8.93 4.84
N PRO A 172 -14.02 -7.65 5.04
CA PRO A 172 -13.18 -6.77 5.83
C PRO A 172 -13.36 -7.05 7.32
N HIS A 173 -12.25 -7.01 8.05
CA HIS A 173 -12.19 -7.11 9.50
C HIS A 173 -11.40 -5.92 10.04
N VAL A 174 -11.77 -5.49 11.23
CA VAL A 174 -11.10 -4.42 12.00
C VAL A 174 -10.66 -5.02 13.33
N LEU A 175 -9.66 -4.42 13.96
CA LEU A 175 -9.20 -4.85 15.27
C LEU A 175 -10.22 -4.46 16.34
N VAL A 176 -10.54 -5.37 17.25
CA VAL A 176 -11.42 -5.09 18.40
C VAL A 176 -10.65 -5.42 19.68
N PRO A 177 -10.03 -4.42 20.33
CA PRO A 177 -9.26 -4.67 21.53
C PRO A 177 -10.14 -5.17 22.67
N PRO A 178 -9.73 -6.24 23.37
CA PRO A 178 -10.35 -6.62 24.64
C PRO A 178 -10.01 -5.62 25.75
N CYS A 179 -10.74 -5.66 26.86
CA CYS A 179 -10.63 -4.64 27.91
C CYS A 179 -9.28 -4.62 28.63
N ASP A 180 -8.56 -5.75 28.67
CA ASP A 180 -7.22 -5.79 29.23
C ASP A 180 -6.21 -5.01 28.38
N GLU A 181 -6.41 -4.91 27.06
CA GLU A 181 -5.55 -4.08 26.21
C GLU A 181 -5.77 -2.59 26.46
N TYR A 182 -7.02 -2.15 26.66
CA TYR A 182 -7.30 -0.79 27.11
C TYR A 182 -6.63 -0.47 28.45
N ALA A 183 -6.70 -1.40 29.41
CA ALA A 183 -6.05 -1.24 30.71
C ALA A 183 -4.52 -1.12 30.56
N LYS A 184 -3.88 -2.00 29.77
CA LYS A 184 -2.43 -1.95 29.50
C LYS A 184 -1.98 -0.59 28.96
N ILE A 185 -2.73 -0.01 28.01
CA ILE A 185 -2.42 1.30 27.44
C ILE A 185 -2.54 2.40 28.52
N LEU A 186 -3.62 2.39 29.30
CA LEU A 186 -3.84 3.39 30.36
C LEU A 186 -2.77 3.33 31.46
N ASP A 187 -2.32 2.12 31.80
CA ASP A 187 -1.36 1.87 32.89
C ASP A 187 0.10 2.12 32.46
N ALA A 188 0.38 2.15 31.16
CA ALA A 188 1.74 2.31 30.62
C ALA A 188 2.34 3.71 30.81
N GLY A 189 1.54 4.71 31.16
CA GLY A 189 2.01 6.09 31.36
C GLY A 189 2.71 6.63 30.13
N ALA A 190 4.01 6.92 30.21
CA ALA A 190 4.81 7.39 29.08
C ALA A 190 5.06 6.33 27.99
N GLY A 191 4.80 5.06 28.29
CA GLY A 191 4.91 3.94 27.34
C GLY A 191 3.59 3.60 26.66
N ASP A 192 2.58 4.46 26.71
CA ASP A 192 1.24 4.19 26.15
C ASP A 192 1.27 3.94 24.64
N VAL A 193 2.06 4.70 23.89
CA VAL A 193 2.26 4.51 22.44
C VAL A 193 2.93 3.15 22.16
N ASP A 194 3.93 2.76 22.95
CA ASP A 194 4.58 1.46 22.81
C ASP A 194 3.60 0.32 23.10
N ALA A 195 2.85 0.40 24.21
CA ALA A 195 1.81 -0.57 24.57
C ALA A 195 0.75 -0.70 23.47
N MET A 196 0.36 0.42 22.87
CA MET A 196 -0.57 0.50 21.75
C MET A 196 -0.04 -0.20 20.49
N LEU A 197 1.21 0.07 20.09
CA LEU A 197 1.82 -0.57 18.91
C LEU A 197 1.94 -2.08 19.10
N GLN A 198 2.30 -2.52 20.31
CA GLN A 198 2.32 -3.94 20.64
C GLN A 198 0.93 -4.58 20.60
N MET A 199 -0.11 -3.87 21.05
CA MET A 199 -1.50 -4.34 20.96
C MET A 199 -1.90 -4.59 19.50
N ILE A 200 -1.61 -3.66 18.59
CA ILE A 200 -1.91 -3.80 17.16
C ILE A 200 -1.27 -5.07 16.59
N ALA A 201 0.02 -5.29 16.88
CA ALA A 201 0.75 -6.47 16.44
C ALA A 201 0.12 -7.77 16.98
N ARG A 202 -0.14 -7.82 18.30
CA ARG A 202 -0.75 -8.98 18.96
C ARG A 202 -2.13 -9.33 18.40
N LEU A 203 -3.00 -8.33 18.27
CA LEU A 203 -4.36 -8.55 17.76
C LEU A 203 -4.33 -8.99 16.29
N THR A 204 -3.45 -8.40 15.48
CA THR A 204 -3.27 -8.79 14.09
C THR A 204 -2.80 -10.24 13.95
N ALA A 205 -1.79 -10.65 14.73
CA ALA A 205 -1.31 -12.03 14.75
C ALA A 205 -2.41 -13.02 15.17
N ASN A 206 -3.18 -12.67 16.21
CA ASN A 206 -4.27 -13.50 16.73
C ASN A 206 -5.39 -13.71 15.71
N ASP A 207 -5.82 -12.64 15.05
CA ASP A 207 -6.88 -12.72 14.04
C ASP A 207 -6.40 -13.48 12.80
N MET A 208 -5.17 -13.22 12.32
CA MET A 208 -4.58 -13.97 11.21
C MET A 208 -4.52 -15.47 11.49
N ARG A 209 -4.07 -15.87 12.69
CA ARG A 209 -4.06 -17.27 13.11
C ARG A 209 -5.47 -17.86 13.12
N THR A 210 -6.44 -17.14 13.68
CA THR A 210 -7.84 -17.57 13.69
C THR A 210 -8.40 -17.76 12.28
N PHE A 211 -8.05 -16.89 11.34
CA PHE A 211 -8.45 -17.01 9.94
C PHE A 211 -7.77 -18.19 9.24
N LEU A 212 -6.48 -18.43 9.50
CA LEU A 212 -5.76 -19.59 9.00
C LEU A 212 -6.42 -20.90 9.47
N GLU A 213 -6.78 -21.00 10.75
CA GLU A 213 -7.47 -22.17 11.31
C GLU A 213 -8.83 -22.41 10.64
N LYS A 214 -9.65 -21.35 10.47
CA LYS A 214 -10.96 -21.43 9.78
C LYS A 214 -10.85 -21.81 8.29
N THR A 215 -9.67 -21.60 7.71
CA THR A 215 -9.37 -21.86 6.29
C THR A 215 -8.38 -22.99 6.09
N GLU A 216 -8.12 -23.79 7.11
CA GLU A 216 -7.26 -24.96 7.01
C GLU A 216 -7.79 -25.93 5.95
N GLY A 217 -6.88 -26.48 5.13
CA GLY A 217 -7.22 -27.36 4.01
C GLY A 217 -7.89 -26.67 2.82
N LYS A 218 -8.07 -25.34 2.84
CA LYS A 218 -8.64 -24.55 1.73
C LYS A 218 -7.55 -23.76 1.01
N GLU A 219 -7.66 -23.68 -0.31
CA GLU A 219 -6.90 -22.76 -1.15
C GLU A 219 -7.49 -21.35 -1.00
N SER A 220 -7.19 -20.69 0.12
CA SER A 220 -7.62 -19.31 0.38
C SER A 220 -6.44 -18.40 0.73
N LEU A 221 -6.50 -17.19 0.18
CA LEU A 221 -5.60 -16.09 0.51
C LEU A 221 -6.24 -15.21 1.61
N LEU A 222 -5.42 -14.83 2.58
CA LEU A 222 -5.76 -13.83 3.59
C LEU A 222 -4.92 -12.57 3.35
N LEU A 223 -5.53 -11.41 3.54
CA LEU A 223 -4.86 -10.13 3.40
C LEU A 223 -4.78 -9.43 4.76
N ALA A 224 -3.66 -8.77 5.03
CA ALA A 224 -3.53 -7.76 6.09
C ALA A 224 -3.13 -6.44 5.44
N TYR A 225 -3.63 -5.32 5.95
CA TYR A 225 -3.30 -3.98 5.45
C TYR A 225 -3.14 -2.99 6.61
N GLY A 226 -2.00 -2.34 6.71
CA GLY A 226 -1.68 -1.44 7.82
C GLY A 226 -0.37 -0.68 7.66
N GLY A 227 0.16 -0.16 8.77
CA GLY A 227 1.45 0.50 8.83
C GLY A 227 2.62 -0.48 8.62
N ALA A 228 3.61 -0.10 7.82
CA ALA A 228 4.74 -0.96 7.42
C ALA A 228 5.47 -1.66 8.58
N LEU A 229 5.66 -0.94 9.69
CA LEU A 229 6.34 -1.48 10.86
C LEU A 229 5.63 -2.70 11.47
N HIS A 230 4.33 -2.88 11.24
CA HIS A 230 3.56 -3.97 11.83
C HIS A 230 3.72 -5.29 11.10
N ASN A 231 4.11 -5.29 9.82
CA ASN A 231 4.31 -6.51 9.02
C ASN A 231 5.78 -6.95 8.86
N ASP A 232 6.75 -6.17 9.36
CA ASP A 232 8.18 -6.48 9.24
C ASP A 232 8.52 -7.92 9.69
N VAL A 233 9.06 -8.74 8.80
CA VAL A 233 9.65 -10.06 9.08
C VAL A 233 10.92 -9.92 9.90
N THR A 234 11.70 -8.87 9.65
CA THR A 234 12.89 -8.53 10.42
C THR A 234 12.74 -7.13 11.01
N PRO A 235 11.97 -6.97 12.11
CA PRO A 235 11.77 -5.68 12.74
C PRO A 235 13.09 -5.07 13.19
N LYS A 236 13.13 -3.74 13.21
CA LYS A 236 14.25 -3.01 13.80
C LYS A 236 14.42 -3.39 15.27
N LYS A 237 15.68 -3.41 15.74
CA LYS A 237 16.00 -3.62 17.15
C LYS A 237 15.20 -2.69 18.06
N GLY A 238 14.49 -3.27 19.03
CA GLY A 238 13.60 -2.57 19.96
C GLY A 238 12.13 -2.48 19.49
N HIS A 239 11.82 -2.86 18.25
CA HIS A 239 10.47 -2.85 17.68
C HIS A 239 9.94 -4.27 17.44
N GLU A 240 10.61 -5.30 17.95
CA GLU A 240 10.27 -6.70 17.69
C GLU A 240 8.85 -7.03 18.14
N ALA A 241 8.38 -6.41 19.22
CA ALA A 241 7.03 -6.59 19.74
C ALA A 241 5.95 -5.82 18.94
N TRP A 242 6.35 -4.96 18.01
CA TRP A 242 5.43 -4.16 17.19
C TRP A 242 5.07 -4.86 15.88
N SER A 243 5.74 -5.95 15.52
CA SER A 243 5.46 -6.66 14.28
C SER A 243 4.90 -8.05 14.53
N PHE A 244 3.88 -8.43 13.75
CA PHE A 244 3.38 -9.80 13.68
C PHE A 244 4.12 -10.65 12.64
N GLY A 245 4.93 -10.02 11.79
CA GLY A 245 5.65 -10.65 10.68
C GLY A 245 6.52 -11.85 11.08
N PRO A 246 7.34 -11.78 12.15
CA PRO A 246 8.23 -12.88 12.51
C PRO A 246 7.46 -14.15 12.91
N GLU A 247 6.31 -13.99 13.59
CA GLU A 247 5.47 -15.12 13.96
C GLU A 247 4.85 -15.79 12.73
N MET A 248 4.33 -14.98 11.80
CA MET A 248 3.69 -15.48 10.58
C MET A 248 4.70 -16.14 9.65
N GLU A 249 5.89 -15.56 9.47
CA GLU A 249 6.97 -16.19 8.69
C GLU A 249 7.41 -17.50 9.32
N LYS A 250 7.63 -17.54 10.65
CA LYS A 250 7.99 -18.79 11.34
C LYS A 250 6.96 -19.90 11.11
N LYS A 251 5.67 -19.56 11.02
CA LYS A 251 4.58 -20.52 10.82
C LYS A 251 4.41 -20.95 9.36
N LEU A 252 4.62 -20.06 8.40
CA LEU A 252 4.24 -20.26 7.00
C LEU A 252 5.43 -20.31 6.03
N GLY A 253 6.63 -19.92 6.46
CA GLY A 253 7.77 -19.65 5.59
C GLY A 253 7.39 -18.71 4.44
N ALA A 254 7.79 -19.08 3.22
CA ALA A 254 7.49 -18.31 2.00
C ALA A 254 5.99 -18.22 1.63
N LYS A 255 5.07 -18.83 2.40
CA LYS A 255 3.62 -18.64 2.25
C LYS A 255 3.09 -17.43 3.03
N TYR A 256 3.92 -16.80 3.86
CA TYR A 256 3.71 -15.44 4.35
C TYR A 256 4.49 -14.47 3.46
N MET A 257 3.92 -13.30 3.17
CA MET A 257 4.60 -12.24 2.45
C MET A 257 4.38 -10.91 3.15
N GLU A 258 5.46 -10.31 3.62
CA GLU A 258 5.56 -8.88 3.98
C GLU A 258 5.79 -8.08 2.70
N ILE A 259 4.94 -7.07 2.47
CA ILE A 259 5.01 -6.21 1.30
C ILE A 259 4.85 -4.76 1.73
N ASP A 260 5.95 -4.01 1.73
CA ASP A 260 5.91 -2.57 1.91
C ASP A 260 5.51 -1.87 0.62
N LEU A 261 4.36 -1.20 0.64
CA LEU A 261 3.90 -0.32 -0.44
C LEU A 261 4.43 1.09 -0.19
N VAL A 262 5.25 1.57 -1.11
CA VAL A 262 5.95 2.83 -0.96
C VAL A 262 5.56 3.80 -2.07
N ALA A 263 4.83 4.86 -1.73
CA ALA A 263 4.67 6.01 -2.62
C ALA A 263 5.98 6.83 -2.60
N PRO A 264 6.76 6.89 -3.70
CA PRO A 264 8.09 7.53 -3.67
C PRO A 264 8.06 8.99 -3.24
N GLU A 265 6.97 9.70 -3.50
CA GLU A 265 6.78 11.11 -3.17
C GLU A 265 6.60 11.36 -1.67
N GLY A 266 6.27 10.32 -0.91
CA GLY A 266 6.06 10.39 0.54
C GLY A 266 7.31 10.10 1.38
N ILE A 267 8.39 9.62 0.75
CA ILE A 267 9.63 9.24 1.46
C ILE A 267 10.28 10.48 2.07
N ARG A 268 10.68 10.40 3.35
CA ARG A 268 11.34 11.50 4.07
C ARG A 268 12.67 11.04 4.65
N ASP A 269 13.56 12.00 4.90
CA ASP A 269 14.82 11.73 5.59
C ASP A 269 14.65 11.87 7.11
N THR A 270 13.96 10.90 7.71
CA THR A 270 13.75 10.84 9.17
C THR A 270 14.18 9.48 9.73
N PRO A 271 14.47 9.37 11.05
CA PRO A 271 14.86 8.09 11.65
C PRO A 271 13.83 6.96 11.49
N ALA A 272 12.54 7.31 11.30
CA ALA A 272 11.49 6.34 11.03
C ALA A 272 11.66 5.71 9.64
N TRP A 273 11.84 6.53 8.60
CA TRP A 273 12.07 6.06 7.23
C TRP A 273 13.42 5.37 7.07
N GLN A 274 14.49 5.96 7.62
CA GLN A 274 15.84 5.39 7.58
C GLN A 274 15.94 4.02 8.27
N GLY A 275 14.98 3.71 9.15
CA GLY A 275 14.89 2.42 9.82
C GLY A 275 14.33 1.29 8.95
N LEU A 276 13.70 1.60 7.81
CA LEU A 276 13.09 0.60 6.92
C LEU A 276 14.18 -0.13 6.11
N ALA A 277 14.02 -1.45 5.98
CA ALA A 277 15.04 -2.33 5.39
C ALA A 277 15.43 -1.95 3.94
N TRP A 278 14.50 -1.34 3.20
CA TRP A 278 14.71 -0.91 1.82
C TRP A 278 15.32 0.50 1.69
N TYR A 279 15.32 1.34 2.73
CA TYR A 279 15.60 2.78 2.61
C TYR A 279 16.95 3.09 1.96
N GLY A 280 18.04 2.53 2.49
CA GLY A 280 19.39 2.75 1.94
C GLY A 280 19.62 2.11 0.58
N LYS A 281 18.79 1.13 0.21
CA LYS A 281 18.88 0.34 -1.01
C LYS A 281 18.13 0.99 -2.17
N TYR A 282 17.09 1.76 -1.91
CA TYR A 282 16.31 2.43 -2.94
C TYR A 282 16.96 3.75 -3.39
N LYS A 283 17.06 3.94 -4.70
CA LYS A 283 17.68 5.10 -5.35
C LYS A 283 16.62 5.90 -6.10
N PRO A 284 15.94 6.85 -5.42
CA PRO A 284 14.78 7.56 -5.99
C PRO A 284 15.09 8.34 -7.27
N GLU A 285 16.33 8.79 -7.44
CA GLU A 285 16.83 9.47 -8.63
C GLU A 285 16.93 8.55 -9.86
N ARG A 286 17.03 7.23 -9.64
CA ARG A 286 17.10 6.21 -10.69
C ARG A 286 15.74 5.58 -11.01
N HIS A 287 14.71 5.86 -10.20
CA HIS A 287 13.34 5.45 -10.48
C HIS A 287 12.67 6.44 -11.44
N THR A 288 12.70 6.12 -12.74
CA THR A 288 12.20 6.99 -13.81
C THR A 288 10.76 6.68 -14.23
N GLN A 289 10.37 5.40 -14.25
CA GLN A 289 9.06 4.96 -14.73
C GLN A 289 8.65 3.62 -14.10
N GLY A 290 7.36 3.31 -14.17
CA GLY A 290 6.82 2.03 -13.74
C GLY A 290 6.77 1.86 -12.22
N ALA A 291 6.50 0.65 -11.75
CA ALA A 291 6.68 0.26 -10.37
C ALA A 291 7.99 -0.50 -10.21
N VAL A 292 8.59 -0.46 -9.02
CA VAL A 292 9.80 -1.24 -8.71
C VAL A 292 9.47 -2.25 -7.62
N LEU A 293 9.68 -3.53 -7.90
CA LEU A 293 9.67 -4.59 -6.90
C LEU A 293 11.09 -4.84 -6.43
N MET A 294 11.38 -4.58 -5.16
CA MET A 294 12.64 -4.93 -4.51
C MET A 294 12.43 -6.17 -3.65
N THR A 295 13.33 -7.15 -3.78
CA THR A 295 13.36 -8.33 -2.90
C THR A 295 14.34 -8.10 -1.76
N LEU A 296 13.85 -8.10 -0.53
CA LEU A 296 14.65 -7.86 0.68
C LEU A 296 15.05 -9.18 1.36
N GLY A 297 14.18 -10.19 1.26
CA GLY A 297 14.42 -11.54 1.76
C GLY A 297 13.44 -12.54 1.13
N PRO A 298 13.42 -13.81 1.59
CA PRO A 298 12.54 -14.85 1.04
C PRO A 298 11.04 -14.51 1.12
N SER A 299 10.65 -13.78 2.16
CA SER A 299 9.26 -13.43 2.49
C SER A 299 9.02 -11.93 2.60
N SER A 300 10.00 -11.09 2.26
CA SER A 300 9.97 -9.63 2.48
C SER A 300 10.29 -8.88 1.20
N TYR A 301 9.40 -7.96 0.84
CA TYR A 301 9.40 -7.23 -0.42
C TYR A 301 9.03 -5.76 -0.20
N ALA A 302 9.57 -4.88 -1.04
CA ALA A 302 9.08 -3.51 -1.16
C ALA A 302 8.61 -3.23 -2.59
N VAL A 303 7.42 -2.68 -2.75
CA VAL A 303 6.86 -2.23 -4.02
C VAL A 303 6.81 -0.72 -4.02
N PHE A 304 7.73 -0.10 -4.76
CA PHE A 304 7.72 1.34 -5.02
C PHE A 304 6.72 1.62 -6.12
N LEU A 305 5.69 2.39 -5.80
CA LEU A 305 4.62 2.74 -6.72
C LEU A 305 5.14 3.66 -7.83
N PRO A 306 4.51 3.66 -9.01
CA PRO A 306 4.81 4.65 -10.02
C PRO A 306 4.68 6.06 -9.46
N LYS A 307 5.66 6.91 -9.78
CA LYS A 307 5.57 8.34 -9.47
C LYS A 307 4.33 8.89 -10.16
N SER A 308 3.52 9.62 -9.40
CA SER A 308 2.38 10.32 -9.96
C SER A 308 2.87 11.35 -10.97
N ALA A 309 2.13 11.52 -12.07
CA ALA A 309 2.36 12.68 -12.92
C ALA A 309 2.20 13.96 -12.07
N PRO A 310 3.02 15.00 -12.31
CA PRO A 310 2.77 16.32 -11.71
C PRO A 310 1.33 16.73 -12.02
N VAL A 311 0.56 17.10 -11.00
CA VAL A 311 -0.74 17.74 -11.24
C VAL A 311 -0.44 19.11 -11.87
N PRO A 312 -0.96 19.42 -13.07
CA PRO A 312 -0.72 20.71 -13.73
C PRO A 312 -1.30 21.88 -12.93
#